data_AF-A0A8T4HXQ6-F1
#
_entry.id   AF-A0A8T4HXQ6-F1
#
_cell.length_a   1.000
_cell.length_b   1.000
_cell.length_c   1.000
_cell.angle_alpha   90.00
_cell.angle_beta   90.00
_cell.angle_gamma   90.00
#
_symmetry.space_group_name_H-M   'P 1'
#
loop_
_entity.id
_entity.type
_entity.pdbx_description
1 polymer ?
#
loop_
_entity_poly.entity_id
_entity_poly.type
_entity_poly.pdbx_seq_one_letter_code
_entity_poly.pdbx_strand_id
1 'polypeptide(L)'
;MAATIPELPLLSLSPDEQDLITALRTDLMQHRCRLELLDSYFHGEQLVRDLGISIPPQLQGLHTVIGGPRIGVEALEQRLELEA
;
A
#
# COMPACT_ATOMS: atom_id res chain seq x y z
N MET A 1 -16.67 -42.35 -4.03
CA MET A 1 -15.90 -42.65 -2.80
C MET A 1 -15.38 -41.31 -2.30
N ALA A 2 -15.92 -40.81 -1.19
CA ALA A 2 -15.52 -39.51 -0.63
C ALA A 2 -14.16 -39.66 0.05
N ALA A 3 -13.19 -38.81 -0.33
CA ALA A 3 -11.88 -38.79 0.30
C ALA A 3 -12.01 -38.13 1.68
N THR A 4 -11.88 -38.93 2.75
CA THR A 4 -11.80 -38.42 4.12
C THR A 4 -10.42 -37.79 4.30
N ILE A 5 -10.37 -36.45 4.29
CA ILE A 5 -9.14 -35.71 4.59
C ILE A 5 -8.86 -35.90 6.09
N PRO A 6 -7.65 -36.35 6.50
CA PRO A 6 -7.34 -36.53 7.91
C PRO A 6 -7.32 -35.17 8.63
N GLU A 7 -8.03 -35.07 9.74
CA GLU A 7 -8.00 -33.89 10.62
C GLU A 7 -6.66 -33.84 11.37
N LEU A 8 -5.67 -33.19 10.76
CA LEU A 8 -4.42 -32.81 11.42
C LEU A 8 -4.72 -31.66 12.40
N PRO A 9 -4.20 -31.69 13.64
CA PRO A 9 -4.51 -30.73 14.70
C PRO A 9 -4.08 -29.28 14.43
N LEU A 10 -3.47 -29.00 13.27
CA LEU A 10 -3.00 -27.68 12.84
C LEU A 10 -3.70 -27.20 11.54
N LEU A 11 -4.69 -27.93 11.02
CA LEU A 11 -5.46 -27.51 9.83
C LEU A 11 -6.50 -26.44 10.15
N SER A 12 -6.92 -26.36 11.41
CA SER A 12 -7.91 -25.40 11.90
C SER A 12 -7.29 -24.53 12.99
N LEU A 13 -7.49 -23.22 12.88
CA LEU A 13 -7.19 -22.29 13.96
C LEU A 13 -8.10 -22.58 15.15
N SER A 14 -7.55 -22.47 16.36
CA SER A 14 -8.38 -22.44 17.57
C SER A 14 -9.34 -21.24 17.52
N PRO A 15 -10.46 -21.27 18.27
CA PRO A 15 -11.41 -20.16 18.30
C PRO A 15 -10.75 -18.81 18.61
N ASP A 16 -9.85 -18.78 19.60
CA ASP A 16 -9.14 -17.57 20.02
C ASP A 16 -8.22 -17.04 18.92
N GLU A 17 -7.53 -17.92 18.20
CA GLU A 17 -6.68 -17.54 17.06
C GLU A 17 -7.51 -17.02 15.88
N GLN A 18 -8.68 -17.63 15.65
CA GLN A 18 -9.61 -17.20 14.60
C GLN A 18 -10.18 -15.81 14.89
N ASP A 19 -10.49 -15.53 16.17
CA ASP A 19 -10.95 -14.24 16.64
C ASP A 19 -9.84 -13.18 16.55
N LEU A 20 -8.62 -13.53 16.96
CA LEU A 20 -7.45 -12.65 16.83
C LEU A 20 -7.16 -12.28 15.37
N ILE A 21 -7.15 -13.26 14.47
CA ILE A 21 -6.95 -13.00 13.03
C ILE A 21 -8.07 -12.14 12.47
N THR A 22 -9.31 -12.35 12.91
CA THR A 22 -10.44 -11.52 12.49
C THR A 22 -10.29 -10.07 12.97
N ALA A 23 -9.83 -9.87 14.21
CA ALA A 23 -9.54 -8.54 14.75
C ALA A 23 -8.41 -7.84 13.97
N LEU A 24 -7.27 -8.52 13.78
CA LEU A 24 -6.12 -7.98 13.03
C LEU A 24 -6.47 -7.66 11.56
N ARG A 25 -7.25 -8.54 10.91
CA ARG A 25 -7.74 -8.29 9.55
C ARG A 25 -8.65 -7.07 9.51
N THR A 26 -9.53 -6.91 10.50
CA THR A 26 -10.43 -5.76 10.57
C THR A 26 -9.65 -4.46 10.72
N ASP A 27 -8.66 -4.44 11.61
CA ASP A 27 -7.76 -3.30 11.83
C ASP A 27 -7.00 -2.94 10.54
N LEU A 28 -6.40 -3.95 9.87
CA LEU A 28 -5.71 -3.74 8.59
C LEU A 28 -6.64 -3.17 7.52
N MET A 29 -7.86 -3.69 7.40
CA MET A 29 -8.84 -3.21 6.43
C MET A 29 -9.26 -1.75 6.68
N GLN A 30 -9.27 -1.28 7.93
CA GLN A 30 -9.53 0.14 8.24
C GLN A 30 -8.44 1.06 7.68
N HIS A 31 -7.19 0.60 7.65
CA HIS A 31 -6.05 1.38 7.15
C HIS A 31 -5.79 1.23 5.66
N ARG A 32 -6.30 0.16 5.04
CA ARG A 32 -6.02 -0.22 3.66
C ARG A 32 -6.12 0.93 2.64
N CYS A 33 -7.26 1.63 2.60
CA CYS A 33 -7.50 2.69 1.61
C CYS A 33 -6.47 3.82 1.71
N ARG A 34 -6.11 4.22 2.94
CA ARG A 34 -5.10 5.25 3.17
C ARG A 34 -3.71 4.77 2.74
N LEU A 35 -3.36 3.53 3.05
CA LEU A 35 -2.07 2.96 2.68
C LEU A 35 -1.93 2.84 1.15
N GLU A 36 -2.95 2.33 0.47
CA GLU A 36 -2.99 2.23 -1.00
C GLU A 36 -2.85 3.62 -1.67
N LEU A 37 -3.49 4.66 -1.11
CA LEU A 37 -3.35 6.01 -1.61
C LEU A 37 -1.93 6.57 -1.41
N LEU A 38 -1.36 6.41 -0.22
CA LEU A 38 0.01 6.85 0.07
C LEU A 38 1.03 6.12 -0.82
N ASP A 39 0.80 4.83 -1.05
CA ASP A 39 1.62 4.02 -1.95
C ASP A 39 1.53 4.52 -3.40
N SER A 40 0.32 4.85 -3.87
CA SER A 40 0.12 5.46 -5.20
C SER A 40 0.84 6.81 -5.34
N TYR A 41 0.84 7.63 -4.28
CA TYR A 41 1.59 8.91 -4.24
C TYR A 41 3.10 8.71 -4.23
N PHE A 42 3.58 7.73 -3.46
CA PHE A 42 4.99 7.38 -3.42
C PHE A 42 5.46 6.84 -4.77
N HIS A 43 4.68 5.95 -5.38
CA HIS A 43 5.05 5.35 -6.65
C HIS A 43 4.91 6.29 -7.85
N GLY A 44 4.12 7.36 -7.70
CA GLY A 44 3.80 8.29 -8.79
C GLY A 44 2.81 7.70 -9.79
N GLU A 45 2.05 6.66 -9.39
CA GLU A 45 1.11 5.92 -10.26
C GLU A 45 -0.12 6.73 -10.63
N GLN A 46 -0.35 7.85 -9.95
CA GLN A 46 -1.33 8.85 -10.36
C GLN A 46 -0.79 9.67 -11.53
N LEU A 47 -0.52 9.00 -12.65
CA LEU A 47 -0.33 9.60 -13.97
C LEU A 47 -1.49 10.59 -14.16
N VAL A 48 -1.15 11.88 -14.27
CA VAL A 48 -2.08 12.93 -14.64
C VAL A 48 -2.83 12.42 -15.86
N ARG A 49 -4.08 11.99 -15.68
CA ARG A 49 -4.93 11.56 -16.78
C ARG A 49 -4.95 12.74 -17.74
N ASP A 50 -4.35 12.56 -18.91
CA ASP A 50 -4.41 13.54 -19.99
C ASP A 50 -5.88 13.90 -20.18
N LEU A 51 -6.27 15.11 -19.77
CA LEU A 51 -7.67 15.54 -19.76
C LEU A 51 -8.19 15.82 -21.19
N GLY A 52 -7.43 15.48 -22.24
CA GLY A 52 -7.82 15.62 -23.64
C GLY A 52 -7.94 17.07 -24.13
N ILE A 53 -7.68 18.04 -23.27
CA ILE A 53 -7.66 19.47 -23.58
C ILE A 53 -6.23 19.98 -23.38
N SER A 54 -5.46 19.94 -24.46
CA SER A 54 -4.25 20.73 -24.73
C SER A 54 -3.62 21.37 -23.49
N ILE A 55 -2.62 20.69 -22.90
CA ILE A 55 -1.80 21.27 -21.83
C ILE A 55 -1.09 22.51 -22.41
N PRO A 56 -1.35 23.72 -21.88
CA PRO A 56 -0.69 24.94 -22.34
C PRO A 56 0.83 24.80 -22.23
N PRO A 57 1.63 25.31 -23.19
CA PRO A 57 3.09 25.18 -23.15
C PRO A 57 3.72 25.80 -21.90
N GLN A 58 3.04 26.76 -21.27
CA GLN A 58 3.46 27.39 -20.01
C GLN A 58 3.24 26.48 -18.78
N LEU A 59 2.44 25.42 -18.91
CA LEU A 59 2.12 24.45 -17.86
C LEU A 59 2.92 23.15 -17.98
N GLN A 60 3.90 23.06 -18.88
CA GLN A 60 4.83 21.92 -18.96
C GLN A 60 5.63 21.69 -17.67
N GLY A 61 5.91 22.75 -16.90
CA GLY A 61 6.53 22.65 -15.57
C GLY A 61 5.55 22.38 -14.43
N LEU A 62 4.24 22.36 -14.72
CA LEU A 62 3.13 22.14 -13.79
C LEU A 62 2.48 20.76 -14.00
N HIS A 63 3.19 19.80 -14.59
CA HIS A 63 2.90 18.41 -14.26
C HIS A 63 3.33 18.27 -12.80
N THR A 64 2.36 18.01 -11.91
CA THR A 64 2.50 17.54 -10.52
C THR A 64 3.91 17.08 -10.19
N VAL A 65 4.46 17.37 -9.00
CA VAL A 65 5.74 16.80 -8.56
C VAL A 65 5.60 15.27 -8.46
N ILE A 66 5.68 14.58 -9.60
CA ILE A 66 5.57 13.13 -9.76
C ILE A 66 6.83 12.57 -9.09
N GLY A 67 6.64 11.78 -8.04
CA GLY A 67 7.76 11.25 -7.25
C GLY A 67 8.35 12.23 -6.21
N GLY A 68 7.77 13.43 -6.03
CA GLY A 68 8.15 14.32 -4.92
C GLY A 68 8.03 13.66 -3.54
N PRO A 69 6.93 12.94 -3.25
CA PRO A 69 6.81 12.14 -2.04
C PRO A 69 7.94 11.10 -1.90
N ARG A 70 8.29 10.40 -2.99
CA ARG A 70 9.40 9.43 -2.99
C ARG A 70 10.72 10.08 -2.63
N ILE A 71 11.11 11.13 -3.34
CA ILE A 71 12.38 11.84 -3.14
C ILE A 71 12.50 12.35 -1.70
N GLY A 72 11.43 12.94 -1.16
CA GLY A 72 11.42 13.44 0.21
C GLY A 72 11.52 12.32 1.26
N VAL A 73 10.82 11.21 1.05
CA VAL A 73 10.84 10.05 1.96
C VAL A 73 12.20 9.35 1.93
N GLU A 74 12.76 9.08 0.75
CA GLU A 74 14.07 8.43 0.60
C GLU A 74 15.20 9.27 1.21
N ALA A 75 15.21 10.58 0.95
CA ALA A 75 16.21 11.48 1.53
C ALA A 75 16.09 11.58 3.06
N LEU A 76 14.88 11.44 3.61
CA LEU A 76 14.67 11.39 5.06
C LEU A 76 15.16 10.06 5.64
N GLU A 77 14.81 8.94 5.00
CA GLU A 77 15.21 7.60 5.41
C GLU A 77 16.73 7.46 5.47
N GLN A 78 17.44 7.88 4.41
CA GLN A 78 18.90 7.90 4.35
C GLN A 78 19.55 8.73 5.46
N ARG A 79 18.88 9.78 5.94
CA ARG A 79 19.39 10.61 7.05
C ARG A 79 19.12 10.02 8.42
N LEU A 80 18.14 9.13 8.52
CA LEU A 80 17.78 8.42 9.75
C LEU A 80 18.56 7.12 9.91
N GLU A 81 19.19 6.62 8.84
CA GLU A 81 20.10 5.50 8.87
C GLU A 81 21.33 5.86 9.72
N LEU A 82 21.38 5.34 10.94
CA LEU A 82 22.52 5.41 11.83
C LEU A 82 23.39 4.19 11.53
N GLU A 83 24.64 4.40 11.10
CA GLU A 83 25.61 3.31 10.93
C GLU A 83 25.72 2.52 12.25
N ALA A 84 25.34 1.24 12.21
CA ALA A 84 25.42 0.31 13.34
C ALA A 84 26.72 -0.50 13.29
#